data_AF-A0A6P3YC94-F1
#
_entry.id   AF-A0A6P3YC94-F1
#
_cell.length_a   1.000
_cell.length_b   1.000
_cell.length_c   1.000
_cell.angle_alpha   90.00
_cell.angle_beta   90.00
_cell.angle_gamma   90.00
#
_symmetry.space_group_name_H-M   'P 1'
#
loop_
_entity.id
_entity.type
_entity.pdbx_description
1 polymer ?
#
loop_
_entity_poly.entity_id
_entity_poly.type
_entity_poly.pdbx_seq_one_letter_code
_entity_poly.pdbx_strand_id
1 'polypeptide(L)'
;MSTDENPQHEKCSESWCEWKKAQATGSLDSFHHKPALSNEVFEAIRPIYEDLSRDELLNRCLGGYTQNSNESFNSTVWHLAPKNYSSGKKILQIASNIAVCNFNDGLINVLRIMKMMEMNIGPQSYNFCLERDAAR
;
A
#
# COMPACT_ATOMS: atom_id res chain seq x y z
N MET A 1 16.62 20.23 -9.17
CA MET A 1 16.69 19.07 -10.07
C MET A 1 18.14 18.69 -10.22
N SER A 2 18.46 17.39 -10.19
CA SER A 2 19.84 16.91 -10.25
C SER A 2 20.40 17.08 -11.67
N THR A 3 21.58 17.70 -11.78
CA THR A 3 22.35 17.82 -13.03
C THR A 3 23.79 17.38 -12.80
N ASP A 4 24.60 17.29 -13.86
CA ASP A 4 26.03 16.98 -13.74
C ASP A 4 26.77 18.06 -12.91
N GLU A 5 26.37 19.33 -13.04
CA GLU A 5 26.96 20.46 -12.31
C GLU A 5 26.42 20.60 -10.87
N ASN A 6 25.19 20.17 -10.64
CA ASN A 6 24.52 20.24 -9.33
C ASN A 6 23.82 18.91 -9.00
N PRO A 7 24.59 17.88 -8.63
CA PRO A 7 24.04 16.58 -8.28
C PRO A 7 23.26 16.65 -6.96
N GLN A 8 22.03 16.12 -6.92
CA GLN A 8 21.14 16.12 -5.75
C GLN A 8 20.80 14.69 -5.31
N HIS A 9 21.76 14.01 -4.68
CA HIS A 9 21.65 12.58 -4.30
C HIS A 9 21.88 12.32 -2.81
N GLU A 10 21.69 13.34 -1.96
CA GLU A 10 21.97 13.27 -0.52
C GLU A 10 21.04 12.27 0.20
N LYS A 11 19.81 12.15 -0.27
CA LYS A 11 18.79 11.22 0.28
C LYS A 11 18.77 9.86 -0.41
N CYS A 12 19.69 9.61 -1.33
CA CYS A 12 19.74 8.38 -2.11
C CYS A 12 20.57 7.28 -1.41
N SER A 13 20.14 6.03 -1.57
CA SER A 13 20.94 4.85 -1.22
C SER A 13 21.69 4.34 -2.45
N GLU A 14 22.89 3.78 -2.24
CA GLU A 14 23.66 3.09 -3.27
C GLU A 14 22.88 1.90 -3.88
N SER A 15 21.99 1.25 -3.13
CA SER A 15 21.25 0.08 -3.63
C SER A 15 20.43 0.36 -4.89
N TRP A 16 19.91 1.58 -5.05
CA TRP A 16 19.01 1.94 -6.14
C TRP A 16 19.43 3.18 -6.94
N CYS A 17 20.31 4.05 -6.42
CA CYS A 17 20.74 5.24 -7.14
C CYS A 17 21.95 4.97 -8.04
N GLU A 18 21.78 5.14 -9.35
CA GLU A 18 22.83 4.94 -10.36
C GLU A 18 24.03 5.89 -10.16
N TRP A 19 23.78 7.15 -9.78
CA TRP A 19 24.84 8.11 -9.49
C TRP A 19 25.66 7.70 -8.26
N LYS A 20 25.01 7.22 -7.19
CA LYS A 20 25.69 6.69 -6.00
C LYS A 20 26.49 5.43 -6.29
N LYS A 21 25.98 4.54 -7.15
CA LYS A 21 26.73 3.37 -7.65
C LYS A 21 27.97 3.80 -8.41
N ALA A 22 27.84 4.73 -9.36
CA ALA A 22 28.96 5.26 -10.12
C ALA A 22 30.01 5.94 -9.22
N GLN A 23 29.57 6.64 -8.18
CA GLN A 23 30.44 7.19 -7.13
C GLN A 23 31.22 6.09 -6.40
N ALA A 24 30.55 5.01 -5.99
CA ALA A 24 31.19 3.90 -5.28
C ALA A 24 32.16 3.11 -6.16
N THR A 25 31.87 2.95 -7.45
CA THR A 25 32.70 2.22 -8.42
C THR A 25 33.79 3.08 -9.06
N GLY A 26 33.89 4.36 -8.72
CA GLY A 26 34.87 5.28 -9.29
C GLY A 26 34.65 5.59 -10.77
N SER A 27 33.41 5.48 -11.25
CA SER A 27 33.03 5.70 -12.65
C SER A 27 32.15 6.94 -12.85
N LEU A 28 32.36 7.98 -12.05
CA LEU A 28 31.61 9.24 -12.18
C LEU A 28 31.96 9.99 -13.47
N ASP A 29 33.18 9.87 -13.97
CA ASP A 29 33.63 10.56 -15.18
C ASP A 29 32.86 10.14 -16.45
N SER A 30 32.27 8.94 -16.44
CA SER A 30 31.43 8.44 -17.53
C SER A 30 29.94 8.52 -17.22
N PHE A 31 29.56 9.01 -16.04
CA PHE A 31 28.17 9.16 -15.64
C PHE A 31 27.64 10.51 -16.11
N HIS A 32 26.48 10.48 -16.77
CA HIS A 32 25.75 11.68 -17.15
C HIS A 32 24.31 11.59 -16.67
N HIS A 33 23.82 12.69 -16.07
CA HIS A 33 22.44 12.80 -15.68
C HIS A 33 21.53 12.78 -16.92
N LYS A 34 20.35 12.19 -16.75
CA LYS A 34 19.28 12.32 -17.74
C LYS A 34 18.83 13.78 -17.79
N PRO A 35 18.30 14.24 -18.94
CA PRO A 35 17.76 15.59 -19.06
C PRO A 35 16.76 15.87 -17.94
N ALA A 36 16.95 17.01 -17.26
CA ALA A 36 16.05 17.44 -16.19
C ALA A 36 14.66 17.78 -16.76
N LEU A 37 13.64 17.73 -15.89
CA LEU A 37 12.31 18.26 -16.22
C LEU A 37 12.41 19.76 -16.49
N SER A 38 11.42 20.32 -17.21
CA SER A 38 11.36 21.77 -17.35
C SER A 38 11.05 22.41 -15.99
N ASN A 39 11.52 23.65 -15.80
CA ASN A 39 11.27 24.37 -14.56
C ASN A 39 9.77 24.53 -14.30
N GLU A 40 8.96 24.79 -15.34
CA GLU A 40 7.51 24.94 -15.17
C GLU A 40 6.86 23.65 -14.62
N VAL A 41 7.27 22.49 -15.13
CA VAL A 41 6.78 21.19 -14.66
C VAL A 41 7.25 20.91 -13.24
N PHE A 42 8.53 21.20 -12.94
CA PHE A 42 9.07 20.99 -11.60
C PHE A 42 8.36 21.86 -10.55
N GLU A 43 8.18 23.15 -10.84
CA GLU A 43 7.48 24.07 -9.94
C GLU A 43 6.01 23.67 -9.72
N ALA A 44 5.35 23.09 -10.72
CA ALA A 44 3.99 22.56 -10.58
C ALA A 44 3.93 21.29 -9.72
N ILE A 45 4.91 20.39 -9.82
CA ILE A 45 4.92 19.09 -9.12
C ILE A 45 5.47 19.20 -7.70
N ARG A 46 6.46 20.07 -7.46
CA ARG A 46 7.13 20.22 -6.16
C ARG A 46 6.16 20.31 -4.97
N PRO A 47 5.16 21.22 -4.94
CA PRO A 47 4.27 21.32 -3.78
C PRO A 47 3.47 20.04 -3.53
N ILE A 48 3.10 19.29 -4.58
CA ILE A 48 2.40 18.01 -4.46
C ILE A 48 3.33 16.98 -3.84
N TYR A 49 4.58 16.91 -4.30
CA TYR A 49 5.57 15.98 -3.78
C TYR A 49 5.89 16.27 -2.30
N GLU A 50 6.06 17.54 -1.95
CA GLU A 50 6.30 17.99 -0.56
C GLU A 50 5.12 17.66 0.35
N ASP A 51 3.88 17.91 -0.09
CA ASP A 51 2.68 17.56 0.68
C ASP A 51 2.55 16.05 0.88
N LEU A 52 2.80 15.25 -0.15
CA LEU A 52 2.79 13.78 -0.07
C LEU A 52 3.96 13.20 0.75
N SER A 53 5.03 13.95 0.93
CA SER A 53 6.23 13.54 1.67
C SER A 53 6.28 14.05 3.10
N ARG A 54 5.20 14.64 3.62
CA ARG A 54 5.11 15.08 5.02
C ARG A 54 5.27 13.91 5.98
N ASP A 55 6.05 14.10 7.04
CA ASP A 55 6.30 13.07 8.05
C ASP A 55 5.02 12.50 8.65
N GLU A 56 3.99 13.31 8.87
CA GLU A 56 2.68 12.84 9.34
C GLU A 56 2.03 11.80 8.42
N LEU A 57 2.15 11.97 7.10
CA LEU A 57 1.63 11.02 6.12
C LEU A 57 2.50 9.77 6.06
N LEU A 58 3.82 9.93 6.03
CA LEU A 58 4.76 8.82 5.97
C LEU A 58 4.73 7.95 7.23
N ASN A 59 4.58 8.56 8.41
CA ASN A 59 4.46 7.84 9.69
C ASN A 59 3.24 6.93 9.73
N ARG A 60 2.15 7.27 9.03
CA ARG A 60 0.98 6.38 8.90
C ARG A 60 1.31 5.12 8.09
N CYS A 61 2.24 5.21 7.15
CA CYS A 61 2.67 4.07 6.32
C CYS A 61 3.60 3.11 7.07
N LEU A 62 4.28 3.54 8.14
CA LEU A 62 5.22 2.69 8.89
C LEU A 62 4.53 1.48 9.54
N GLY A 63 3.25 1.57 9.86
CA GLY A 63 2.45 0.46 10.39
C GLY A 63 1.93 -0.51 9.33
N GLY A 64 2.38 -0.43 8.07
CA GLY A 64 1.85 -1.25 6.98
C GLY A 64 0.46 -0.81 6.48
N TYR A 65 -0.08 0.29 7.02
CA TYR A 65 -1.34 0.85 6.54
C TYR A 65 -1.13 1.48 5.16
N THR A 66 -1.96 1.09 4.20
CA THR A 66 -1.93 1.68 2.86
C THR A 66 -2.35 3.15 2.93
N GLN A 67 -1.74 4.00 2.09
CA GLN A 67 -2.19 5.40 1.91
C GLN A 67 -3.67 5.49 1.48
N ASN A 68 -4.22 4.39 0.96
CA ASN A 68 -5.57 4.30 0.47
C ASN A 68 -6.37 3.23 1.22
N SER A 69 -6.89 3.58 2.40
CA SER A 69 -7.78 2.71 3.19
C SER A 69 -9.02 2.29 2.39
N ASN A 70 -9.50 3.15 1.47
CA ASN A 70 -10.64 2.84 0.61
C ASN A 70 -10.31 1.71 -0.38
N GLU A 71 -9.10 1.68 -0.93
CA GLU A 71 -8.67 0.60 -1.82
C GLU A 71 -8.46 -0.72 -1.08
N SER A 72 -7.90 -0.67 0.14
CA SER A 72 -7.78 -1.87 0.99
C SER A 72 -9.16 -2.43 1.37
N PHE A 73 -10.09 -1.57 1.77
CA PHE A 73 -11.49 -1.96 2.04
C PHE A 73 -12.17 -2.52 0.79
N ASN A 74 -12.08 -1.81 -0.33
CA ASN A 74 -12.67 -2.22 -1.60
C ASN A 74 -12.11 -3.57 -2.07
N SER A 75 -10.81 -3.81 -1.90
CA SER A 75 -10.20 -5.10 -2.19
C SER A 75 -10.86 -6.24 -1.41
N THR A 76 -11.14 -6.03 -0.11
CA THR A 76 -11.86 -7.01 0.72
C THR A 76 -13.29 -7.25 0.22
N VAL A 77 -14.02 -6.20 -0.17
CA VAL A 77 -15.36 -6.32 -0.76
C VAL A 77 -15.31 -7.11 -2.07
N TRP A 78 -14.37 -6.79 -2.96
CA TRP A 78 -14.22 -7.45 -4.25
C TRP A 78 -13.61 -8.85 -4.17
N HIS A 79 -13.05 -9.23 -3.03
CA HIS A 79 -12.68 -10.62 -2.77
C HIS A 79 -13.92 -11.49 -2.48
N LEU A 80 -14.94 -10.92 -1.82
CA LEU A 80 -16.19 -11.59 -1.48
C LEU A 80 -17.24 -11.51 -2.59
N ALA A 81 -17.28 -10.37 -3.30
CA ALA A 81 -18.16 -10.13 -4.45
C ALA A 81 -17.36 -9.63 -5.67
N PRO A 82 -16.53 -10.49 -6.30
CA PRO A 82 -15.77 -10.14 -7.49
C PRO A 82 -16.55 -9.41 -8.58
N LYS A 83 -15.87 -8.42 -9.18
CA LYS A 83 -16.43 -7.54 -10.21
C LYS A 83 -16.68 -8.21 -11.56
N ASN A 84 -16.06 -9.38 -11.79
CA ASN A 84 -16.20 -10.14 -13.03
C ASN A 84 -17.56 -10.84 -13.15
N TYR A 85 -18.38 -10.83 -12.09
CA TYR A 85 -19.77 -11.29 -12.14
C TYR A 85 -20.74 -10.24 -11.59
N SER A 86 -21.95 -10.23 -12.15
CA SER A 86 -23.01 -9.36 -11.66
C SER A 86 -23.56 -9.91 -10.34
N SER A 87 -23.25 -9.24 -9.24
CA SER A 87 -23.85 -9.52 -7.92
C SER A 87 -25.12 -8.68 -7.73
N GLY A 88 -26.21 -9.32 -7.30
CA GLY A 88 -27.42 -8.61 -6.90
C GLY A 88 -27.18 -7.73 -5.65
N LYS A 89 -28.00 -6.68 -5.48
CA LYS A 89 -27.90 -5.71 -4.36
C LYS A 89 -27.73 -6.39 -2.99
N LYS A 90 -28.49 -7.45 -2.73
CA LYS A 90 -28.45 -8.18 -1.45
C LYS A 90 -27.09 -8.86 -1.20
N ILE A 91 -26.49 -9.46 -2.23
CA ILE A 91 -25.17 -10.10 -2.13
C ILE A 91 -24.11 -9.05 -1.85
N LEU A 92 -24.15 -7.92 -2.57
CA LEU A 92 -23.20 -6.83 -2.36
C LEU A 92 -23.30 -6.25 -0.95
N GLN A 93 -24.52 -6.06 -0.42
CA GLN A 93 -24.73 -5.60 0.96
C GLN A 93 -24.14 -6.57 1.99
N ILE A 94 -24.33 -7.88 1.81
CA ILE A 94 -23.75 -8.90 2.70
C ILE A 94 -22.22 -8.88 2.63
N ALA A 95 -21.66 -8.85 1.41
CA ALA A 95 -20.22 -8.78 1.19
C ALA A 95 -19.60 -7.52 1.83
N SER A 96 -20.25 -6.36 1.69
CA SER A 96 -19.82 -5.12 2.33
C SER A 96 -19.87 -5.21 3.87
N ASN A 97 -20.93 -5.78 4.44
CA ASN A 97 -21.03 -5.95 5.90
C ASN A 97 -19.93 -6.90 6.44
N ILE A 98 -19.67 -8.02 5.77
CA ILE A 98 -18.59 -8.94 6.14
C ILE A 98 -17.23 -8.26 5.99
N ALA A 99 -17.02 -7.48 4.92
CA ALA A 99 -15.78 -6.74 4.70
C ALA A 99 -15.53 -5.72 5.81
N VAL A 100 -16.56 -5.01 6.30
CA VAL A 100 -16.43 -4.10 7.46
C VAL A 100 -15.98 -4.85 8.70
N CYS A 101 -16.63 -5.98 9.03
CA CYS A 101 -16.25 -6.80 10.17
C CYS A 101 -14.82 -7.31 10.08
N ASN A 102 -14.39 -7.74 8.89
CA ASN A 102 -13.03 -8.20 8.64
C ASN A 102 -12.01 -7.06 8.72
N PHE A 103 -12.32 -5.91 8.15
CA PHE A 103 -11.42 -4.76 8.11
C PHE A 103 -11.13 -4.23 9.51
N ASN A 104 -12.16 -4.15 10.37
CA ASN A 104 -12.04 -3.58 11.70
C ASN A 104 -11.50 -4.56 12.75
N ASP A 105 -12.00 -5.80 12.80
CA ASP A 105 -11.72 -6.70 13.93
C ASP A 105 -11.04 -8.02 13.54
N GLY A 106 -10.66 -8.20 12.27
CA GLY A 106 -10.04 -9.46 11.83
C GLY A 106 -11.01 -10.51 11.29
N LEU A 107 -10.46 -11.58 10.73
CA LEU A 107 -11.18 -12.76 10.26
C LEU A 107 -11.88 -13.52 11.38
N ILE A 108 -11.49 -13.33 12.64
CA ILE A 108 -12.18 -13.90 13.79
C ILE A 108 -13.69 -13.57 13.80
N ASN A 109 -14.08 -12.42 13.26
CA ASN A 109 -15.49 -12.04 13.15
C ASN A 109 -16.27 -12.92 12.17
N VAL A 110 -15.63 -13.50 11.15
CA VAL A 110 -16.30 -14.47 10.24
C VAL A 110 -16.74 -15.70 11.03
N LEU A 111 -15.94 -16.16 11.99
CA LEU A 111 -16.33 -17.28 12.85
C LEU A 111 -17.54 -16.93 13.73
N ARG A 112 -17.66 -15.68 14.19
CA ARG A 112 -18.85 -15.21 14.93
C ARG A 112 -20.09 -15.23 14.04
N ILE A 113 -19.97 -14.78 12.78
CA ILE A 113 -21.06 -14.83 11.80
C ILE A 113 -21.48 -16.29 11.54
N MET A 114 -20.52 -17.18 11.29
CA MET A 114 -20.79 -18.61 11.08
C MET A 114 -21.51 -19.23 12.27
N LYS A 115 -21.10 -18.89 13.50
CA LYS A 115 -21.74 -19.36 14.73
C LYS A 115 -23.19 -18.86 14.85
N MET A 116 -23.45 -17.60 14.49
CA MET A 116 -24.82 -17.05 14.45
C MET A 116 -25.71 -17.72 13.40
N MET A 117 -25.10 -18.29 12.35
CA MET A 117 -25.79 -19.10 11.35
C MET A 117 -25.87 -20.59 11.73
N GLU A 118 -25.55 -20.93 12.99
CA GLU A 118 -25.59 -22.30 13.53
C GLU A 118 -24.68 -23.29 12.79
N MET A 119 -23.58 -22.79 12.21
CA MET A 119 -22.59 -23.63 11.55
C MET A 119 -21.66 -24.29 12.57
N ASN A 120 -21.30 -25.55 12.32
CA ASN A 120 -20.27 -26.24 13.09
C ASN A 120 -18.88 -25.72 12.70
N ILE A 121 -18.17 -25.14 13.66
CA ILE A 121 -16.82 -24.56 13.45
C ILE A 121 -15.79 -25.50 14.08
N GLY A 122 -14.87 -25.99 13.26
CA GLY A 122 -13.77 -26.83 13.72
C GLY A 122 -12.61 -26.03 14.31
N PRO A 123 -11.76 -26.66 15.14
CA PRO A 123 -10.58 -26.00 15.74
C PRO A 123 -9.60 -25.48 14.69
N GLN A 124 -9.53 -26.10 13.51
CA GLN A 124 -8.67 -25.65 12.41
C GLN A 124 -9.10 -24.30 11.85
N SER A 125 -10.40 -24.03 11.76
CA SER A 125 -10.92 -22.72 11.33
C SER A 125 -10.55 -21.63 12.32
N TYR A 126 -10.58 -21.94 13.62
CA TYR A 126 -10.17 -21.03 14.68
C TYR A 126 -8.67 -20.69 14.60
N ASN A 127 -7.81 -21.71 14.51
CA ASN A 127 -6.37 -21.52 14.41
C ASN A 127 -6.00 -20.74 13.14
N PHE A 128 -6.61 -21.06 12.00
CA PHE A 128 -6.40 -20.32 10.76
C PHE A 128 -6.72 -18.84 10.90
N CYS A 129 -7.86 -18.49 11.53
CA CYS A 129 -8.22 -17.09 11.74
C CYS A 129 -7.21 -16.38 12.65
N LEU A 130 -6.75 -17.02 13.73
CA LEU A 130 -5.74 -16.44 14.63
C LEU A 130 -4.40 -16.20 13.92
N GLU A 131 -3.90 -17.18 13.18
CA GLU A 131 -2.64 -17.06 12.44
C GLU A 131 -2.72 -15.95 11.39
N ARG A 132 -3.85 -15.85 10.69
CA ARG A 132 -4.06 -14.81 9.68
C ARG A 132 -4.21 -13.43 10.28
N ASP A 133 -4.91 -13.29 11.39
CA ASP A 133 -5.10 -12.00 12.06
C ASP A 133 -3.81 -11.50 12.72
N ALA A 134 -2.94 -12.40 13.20
CA ALA A 134 -1.62 -12.05 13.74
C ALA A 134 -0.63 -11.53 12.68
N ALA A 135 -0.89 -11.81 11.40
CA ALA A 135 -0.04 -11.39 10.28
C ALA A 135 -0.50 -10.09 9.58
N ARG A 136 -1.52 -9.43 10.12
CA ARG A 136 -2.08 -8.17 9.61
C ARG A 136 -1.30 -6.96 10.13
#